data_AF-A0A531KMZ0-F1
#
_entry.id   AF-A0A531KMZ0-F1
#
_cell.length_a   1.000
_cell.length_b   1.000
_cell.length_c   1.000
_cell.angle_alpha   90.00
_cell.angle_beta   90.00
_cell.angle_gamma   90.00
#
_symmetry.space_group_name_H-M   'P 1'
#
loop_
_entity.id
_entity.type
_entity.pdbx_description
1 polymer ?
#
loop_
_entity_poly.entity_id
_entity_poly.type
_entity_poly.pdbx_seq_one_letter_code
_entity_poly.pdbx_strand_id
1 'polypeptide(L)'
;PKELEEAAKIDGATQFMAFRQIVLPLTLPGIAATLGFVFTAAWSELLFALMLISGNSAATFPVGLLTFVSKFSVDFGQMMAAGVLALIPACLFFLFIQRYLVQGLTAGAVKG
;
A
#
# COMPACT_ATOMS: atom_id res chain seq x y z
N PRO A 1 -1.07 -4.75 -23.36
CA PRO A 1 -1.61 -5.50 -24.53
C PRO A 1 -0.50 -5.70 -25.54
N LYS A 2 -0.22 -6.95 -25.94
CA LYS A 2 0.89 -7.28 -26.84
C LYS A 2 0.83 -6.47 -28.15
N GLU A 3 -0.38 -6.30 -28.66
CA GLU A 3 -0.69 -5.51 -29.86
C GLU A 3 -0.25 -4.03 -29.76
N LEU A 4 -0.40 -3.41 -28.58
CA LEU A 4 0.04 -2.02 -28.37
C LEU A 4 1.57 -1.88 -28.31
N GLU A 5 2.27 -2.89 -27.77
CA GLU A 5 3.74 -2.91 -27.78
C GLU A 5 4.29 -3.21 -29.17
N GLU A 6 3.65 -4.10 -29.93
CA GLU A 6 4.02 -4.41 -31.31
C GLU A 6 3.82 -3.20 -32.22
N ALA A 7 2.71 -2.46 -32.06
CA ALA A 7 2.49 -1.19 -32.75
C ALA A 7 3.57 -0.16 -32.41
N ALA A 8 3.91 0.01 -31.13
CA ALA A 8 4.96 0.94 -30.71
C ALA A 8 6.35 0.57 -31.27
N LYS A 9 6.65 -0.73 -31.41
CA LYS A 9 7.89 -1.19 -32.05
C LYS A 9 7.90 -0.90 -33.55
N ILE A 10 6.77 -1.04 -34.23
CA ILE A 10 6.62 -0.63 -35.64
C ILE A 10 6.85 0.89 -35.79
N ASP A 11 6.40 1.68 -34.82
CA ASP A 11 6.64 3.14 -34.75
C ASP A 11 8.06 3.54 -34.31
N GLY A 12 8.98 2.57 -34.16
CA GLY A 12 10.38 2.82 -33.82
C GLY A 12 10.68 2.99 -32.32
N ALA A 13 9.71 2.72 -31.43
CA ALA A 13 9.96 2.75 -29.99
C ALA A 13 10.86 1.58 -29.55
N THR A 14 11.85 1.88 -28.70
CA THR A 14 12.63 0.84 -28.03
C THR A 14 11.77 0.07 -27.03
N GLN A 15 12.16 -1.17 -26.69
CA GLN A 15 11.41 -2.00 -25.73
C GLN A 15 11.18 -1.30 -24.38
N PHE A 16 12.16 -0.54 -23.90
CA PHE A 16 12.03 0.23 -22.66
C PHE A 16 11.04 1.39 -22.79
N MET A 17 11.00 2.07 -23.94
CA MET A 17 10.01 3.13 -24.21
C MET A 17 8.59 2.57 -24.24
N ALA A 18 8.38 1.44 -24.94
CA ALA A 18 7.08 0.77 -24.97
C ALA A 18 6.62 0.35 -23.57
N PHE A 19 7.52 -0.22 -22.76
CA PHE A 19 7.22 -0.56 -21.36
C PHE A 19 6.78 0.66 -20.55
N ARG A 20 7.58 1.74 -20.55
CA ARG A 20 7.33 2.93 -19.73
C ARG A 20 6.08 3.70 -20.15
N GLN A 21 5.82 3.80 -21.46
CA GLN A 21 4.76 4.66 -21.99
C GLN A 21 3.42 3.93 -22.17
N ILE A 22 3.43 2.61 -22.31
CA ILE A 22 2.23 1.82 -22.59
C ILE A 22 1.93 0.88 -21.43
N VAL A 23 2.86 -0.01 -21.11
CA VAL A 23 2.62 -1.08 -20.12
C VAL A 23 2.45 -0.51 -18.72
N LEU A 24 3.37 0.35 -18.29
CA LEU A 24 3.37 0.91 -16.94
C LEU A 24 2.08 1.71 -16.62
N PRO A 25 1.61 2.67 -17.43
CA PRO A 25 0.38 3.40 -17.11
C PRO A 25 -0.87 2.51 -17.15
N LEU A 26 -0.90 1.49 -18.00
CA LEU A 26 -2.02 0.54 -18.05
C LEU A 26 -2.07 -0.37 -16.82
N THR A 27 -0.93 -0.68 -16.21
CA THR A 27 -0.85 -1.51 -15.00
C THR A 27 -0.92 -0.71 -13.71
N LEU A 28 -0.81 0.63 -13.75
CA LEU A 28 -0.88 1.51 -12.57
C LEU A 28 -2.09 1.25 -11.66
N PRO A 29 -3.33 1.07 -12.15
CA PRO A 29 -4.48 0.77 -11.28
C PRO A 29 -4.32 -0.55 -10.53
N GLY A 30 -3.77 -1.58 -11.19
CA GLY A 30 -3.49 -2.88 -10.56
C GLY A 30 -2.37 -2.78 -9.52
N ILE A 31 -1.28 -2.08 -9.85
CA ILE A 31 -0.18 -1.81 -8.92
C ILE A 31 -0.70 -1.07 -7.69
N ALA A 32 -1.56 -0.07 -7.87
CA ALA A 32 -2.18 0.68 -6.79
C ALA A 32 -3.01 -0.24 -5.87
N ALA A 33 -3.83 -1.13 -6.43
CA ALA A 33 -4.59 -2.10 -5.64
C ALA A 33 -3.68 -3.04 -4.83
N THR A 34 -2.66 -3.62 -5.47
CA THR A 34 -1.70 -4.50 -4.79
C THR A 34 -0.95 -3.76 -3.68
N LEU A 35 -0.51 -2.53 -3.95
CA LEU A 35 0.21 -1.71 -2.98
C LEU A 35 -0.65 -1.41 -1.77
N GLY A 36 -1.96 -1.18 -1.93
CA GLY A 36 -2.87 -0.99 -0.80
C GLY A 36 -3.04 -2.23 0.08
N PHE A 37 -3.15 -3.41 -0.53
CA PHE A 37 -3.19 -4.67 0.21
C PHE A 37 -1.89 -4.90 1.00
N VAL A 38 -0.73 -4.75 0.34
CA VAL A 38 0.58 -4.94 0.96
C VAL A 38 0.85 -3.92 2.05
N PHE A 39 0.52 -2.64 1.83
CA PHE A 39 0.64 -1.59 2.82
C PHE A 39 -0.18 -1.91 4.07
N THR A 40 -1.44 -2.32 3.90
CA THR A 40 -2.33 -2.65 5.03
C THR A 40 -1.75 -3.80 5.84
N ALA A 41 -1.35 -4.88 5.18
CA ALA A 41 -0.74 -6.04 5.82
C ALA A 41 0.53 -5.65 6.61
N ALA A 42 1.46 -4.91 5.98
CA ALA A 42 2.71 -4.49 6.60
C ALA A 42 2.52 -3.48 7.74
N TRP A 43 1.54 -2.56 7.62
CA TRP A 43 1.27 -1.52 8.63
C TRP A 43 0.69 -2.11 9.91
N SER A 44 -0.17 -3.14 9.80
CA SER A 44 -0.77 -3.84 10.94
C SER A 44 0.09 -4.98 11.50
N GLU A 45 1.20 -5.32 10.85
CA GLU A 45 1.99 -6.49 11.22
C GLU A 45 2.69 -6.30 12.58
N LEU A 46 2.34 -7.19 13.53
CA LEU A 46 2.85 -7.16 14.89
C LEU A 46 3.86 -8.28 15.15
N LEU A 47 3.57 -9.50 14.72
CA LEU A 47 4.30 -10.69 15.14
C LEU A 47 5.72 -10.71 14.56
N PHE A 48 5.85 -10.45 13.26
CA PHE A 48 7.16 -10.35 12.62
C PHE A 48 8.00 -9.22 13.22
N ALA A 49 7.38 -8.06 13.46
CA ALA A 49 8.06 -6.92 14.06
C ALA A 49 8.56 -7.25 15.48
N LEU A 50 7.72 -7.85 16.32
CA LEU A 50 8.06 -8.24 17.67
C LEU A 50 9.17 -9.30 17.73
N MET A 51 9.20 -10.24 16.78
CA MET A 51 10.20 -11.30 16.75
C MET A 51 11.56 -10.82 16.22
N LEU A 52 11.57 -9.93 15.23
CA LEU A 52 12.80 -9.53 14.53
C LEU A 52 13.44 -8.25 15.09
N ILE A 53 12.67 -7.36 15.71
CA ILE A 53 13.17 -6.09 16.21
C ILE A 53 13.53 -6.23 17.69
N SER A 54 14.82 -6.06 18.00
CA SER A 54 15.34 -6.21 19.36
C SER A 54 15.47 -4.89 20.14
N GLY A 55 15.20 -3.74 19.49
CA GLY A 55 15.47 -2.41 20.06
C GLY A 55 14.32 -1.42 19.89
N ASN A 56 14.10 -0.59 20.90
CA ASN A 56 12.97 0.35 20.96
C ASN A 56 13.03 1.45 19.88
N SER A 57 14.23 1.82 19.41
CA SER A 57 14.41 2.84 18.37
C SER A 57 13.89 2.42 16.98
N ALA A 58 13.72 1.12 16.76
CA ALA A 58 13.22 0.56 15.51
C ALA A 58 11.81 -0.04 15.66
N ALA A 59 11.17 0.12 16.83
CA ALA A 59 9.86 -0.44 17.09
C ALA A 59 8.82 0.10 16.09
N THR A 60 8.04 -0.80 15.51
CA THR A 60 6.89 -0.41 14.68
C THR A 60 5.75 0.08 15.55
N PHE A 61 4.79 0.78 14.94
CA PHE A 61 3.64 1.32 15.65
C PHE A 61 2.87 0.25 16.45
N PRO A 62 2.53 -0.93 15.89
CA PRO A 62 1.87 -1.99 16.66
C PRO A 62 2.69 -2.51 17.83
N VAL A 63 4.02 -2.61 17.69
CA VAL A 63 4.91 -3.02 18.79
C VAL A 63 4.92 -1.97 19.90
N GLY A 64 4.92 -0.69 19.53
CA GLY A 64 4.82 0.42 20.48
C GLY A 64 3.54 0.39 21.32
N LEU A 65 2.40 -0.05 20.75
CA LEU A 65 1.15 -0.18 21.50
C LEU A 65 1.25 -1.19 22.66
N LEU A 66 2.11 -2.20 22.55
CA LEU A 66 2.33 -3.17 23.63
C LEU A 66 2.94 -2.54 24.87
N THR A 67 3.56 -1.36 24.77
CA THR A 67 4.12 -0.64 25.92
C THR A 67 3.03 -0.13 26.88
N PHE A 68 1.79 0.02 26.41
CA PHE A 68 0.65 0.38 27.25
C PHE A 68 0.03 -0.81 28.01
N VAL A 69 0.50 -2.03 27.71
CA VAL A 69 0.08 -3.27 28.37
C VAL A 69 1.18 -3.67 29.35
N SER A 70 0.89 -3.55 30.65
CA SER A 70 1.77 -4.03 31.71
C SER A 70 1.25 -5.36 32.30
N LYS A 71 2.08 -6.01 33.11
CA LYS A 71 1.71 -7.25 33.80
C LYS A 71 0.48 -7.10 34.72
N PHE A 72 0.24 -5.90 35.24
CA PHE A 72 -0.76 -5.66 36.29
C PHE A 72 -1.89 -4.71 35.87
N SER A 73 -1.75 -4.02 34.74
CA SER A 73 -2.72 -3.03 34.27
C SER A 73 -2.53 -2.71 32.79
N VAL A 74 -3.58 -2.22 32.15
CA VAL A 74 -3.56 -1.73 30.77
C VAL A 74 -4.00 -0.28 30.76
N ASP A 75 -3.20 0.61 30.18
CA ASP A 75 -3.58 2.01 29.96
C ASP A 75 -4.40 2.13 28.67
N PHE A 76 -5.70 1.82 28.77
CA PHE A 76 -6.63 1.92 27.64
C PHE A 76 -6.74 3.35 27.10
N GLY A 77 -6.59 4.38 27.94
CA GLY A 77 -6.71 5.77 27.51
C GLY A 77 -5.62 6.13 26.50
N GLN A 78 -4.36 5.88 26.88
CA GLN A 78 -3.22 6.14 26.00
C GLN A 78 -3.20 5.18 24.80
N MET A 79 -3.53 3.90 25.01
CA MET A 79 -3.56 2.91 23.94
C MET A 79 -4.60 3.25 22.86
N MET A 80 -5.80 3.69 23.25
CA MET A 80 -6.85 4.08 22.29
C MET A 80 -6.49 5.38 21.56
N ALA A 81 -5.91 6.37 22.26
CA ALA A 81 -5.42 7.59 21.64
C ALA A 81 -4.34 7.29 20.58
N ALA A 82 -3.38 6.44 20.92
CA ALA A 82 -2.39 5.96 19.96
C ALA A 82 -3.06 5.18 18.81
N GLY A 83 -4.03 4.31 19.09
CA GLY A 83 -4.80 3.60 18.06
C GLY A 83 -5.45 4.52 17.03
N VAL A 84 -6.00 5.67 17.46
CA VAL A 84 -6.53 6.70 16.55
C VAL A 84 -5.43 7.32 15.69
N LEU A 85 -4.25 7.60 16.26
CA LEU A 85 -3.10 8.09 15.49
C LEU A 85 -2.64 7.05 14.45
N ALA A 86 -2.76 5.76 14.74
CA ALA A 86 -2.43 4.67 13.81
C ALA A 86 -3.28 4.70 12.53
N LEU A 87 -4.49 5.28 12.59
CA LEU A 87 -5.38 5.43 11.44
C LEU A 87 -4.93 6.53 10.50
N ILE A 88 -4.22 7.56 10.98
CA ILE A 88 -3.85 8.73 10.18
C ILE A 88 -3.04 8.33 8.94
N PRO A 89 -1.95 7.53 9.04
CA PRO A 89 -1.18 7.13 7.86
C PRO A 89 -1.98 6.25 6.91
N ALA A 90 -2.84 5.36 7.44
CA ALA A 90 -3.68 4.50 6.63
C ALA A 90 -4.72 5.30 5.84
N CYS A 91 -5.37 6.28 6.47
CA CYS A 91 -6.29 7.19 5.80
C CYS A 91 -5.58 8.04 4.74
N LEU A 92 -4.42 8.63 5.05
CA LEU A 92 -3.64 9.40 4.09
C LEU A 92 -3.25 8.54 2.87
N PHE A 93 -2.75 7.34 3.13
CA PHE A 93 -2.41 6.38 2.09
C PHE A 93 -3.61 6.05 1.21
N PHE A 94 -4.76 5.73 1.81
CA PHE A 94 -5.98 5.44 1.07
C PHE A 94 -6.45 6.63 0.22
N LEU A 95 -6.35 7.86 0.74
CA LEU A 95 -6.71 9.08 0.01
C LEU A 95 -5.88 9.28 -1.26
N PHE A 96 -4.60 8.89 -1.26
CA PHE A 96 -3.75 8.96 -2.45
C PHE A 96 -4.08 7.87 -3.48
N ILE A 97 -4.48 6.69 -3.02
CA ILE A 97 -4.62 5.51 -3.88
C ILE A 97 -6.02 5.35 -4.48
N GLN A 98 -7.06 5.84 -3.79
CA GLN A 98 -8.46 5.71 -4.19
C GLN A 98 -8.73 6.17 -5.64
N ARG A 99 -8.05 7.23 -6.12
CA ARG A 99 -8.23 7.74 -7.49
C ARG A 99 -7.85 6.71 -8.55
N TYR A 100 -6.83 5.89 -8.27
CA TYR A 100 -6.35 4.85 -9.18
C TYR A 100 -7.27 3.63 -9.15
N LEU A 101 -7.84 3.32 -7.99
CA LEU A 101 -8.83 2.24 -7.85
C LEU A 101 -10.11 2.55 -8.63
N VAL A 102 -10.62 3.78 -8.55
CA VAL A 102 -11.83 4.22 -9.27
C VAL A 102 -11.61 4.25 -10.79
N GLN A 103 -10.44 4.70 -11.26
CA GLN A 103 -10.08 4.68 -12.69
C GLN A 103 -9.93 3.25 -13.22
N GLY A 104 -9.38 2.33 -12.43
CA GLY A 104 -9.28 0.91 -12.80
C GLY A 104 -10.63 0.21 -12.93
N LEU A 105 -11.58 0.51 -12.03
CA LEU A 105 -12.94 -0.05 -12.05
C LEU A 105 -13.77 0.45 -13.25
N THR A 106 -13.60 1.72 -13.63
CA THR A 106 -14.37 2.35 -14.72
C THR A 106 -13.83 2.02 -16.10
N ALA A 107 -12.51 1.84 -16.27
CA ALA A 107 -11.90 1.48 -17.56
C ALA A 107 -12.34 0.09 -18.07
N GLY A 108 -12.71 -0.83 -17.18
CA GLY A 108 -13.26 -2.15 -17.53
C GLY A 108 -14.76 -2.15 -17.81
N ALA A 109 -15.51 -1.12 -17.36
CA ALA A 109 -16.97 -1.08 -17.45
C ALA A 109 -17.51 -0.63 -18.82
N VAL A 110 -16.66 -0.06 -19.68
CA VAL A 110 -17.05 0.52 -20.99
C VAL A 110 -16.75 -0.42 -22.17
N LYS A 111 -16.32 -1.67 -21.92
CA LYS A 111 -16.20 -2.71 -22.95
C LYS A 111 -17.36 -3.72 -22.90
N GLY A 112 -18.56 -3.19 -22.65
CA GLY A 112 -19.84 -3.82 -22.97
C GLY A 112 -20.56 -2.98 -24.01
#